data_AF-A0A318D338-F1
#
_entry.id   AF-A0A318D338-F1
#
_cell.length_a   1.000
_cell.length_b   1.000
_cell.length_c   1.000
_cell.angle_alpha   90.00
_cell.angle_beta   90.00
_cell.angle_gamma   90.00
#
_symmetry.space_group_name_H-M   'P 1'
#
loop_
_entity.id
_entity.type
_entity.pdbx_description
1 polymer ?
#
loop_
_entity_poly.entity_id
_entity_poly.type
_entity_poly.pdbx_seq_one_letter_code
_entity_poly.pdbx_strand_id
1 'polypeptide(L)'
;MIIWVERITKDFTTMIETVIFGAGGFGREVAWLIEEINREEEKYKLLGFIDDDLSLVGKDVNSYPVLGGMDYLQSHPGLGMVVALGDPVARLKAINRFKRYQLIYPNLIHPSVLIGGNVSIGIGNVICAGSIITVNIRIGNFCQLNLKTSIGHDSVLGDFTTTACSVDFAGYSHTEAGVYFGNQSTLLPSTSVGAFSIIGAGAVVNRNIPDGVVAVGVPAKVIKRNRIYEEIKETDIESLAPDPVEGRAFH
;
A
#
# COMPACT_ATOMS: atom_id res chain seq x y z
N MET A 1 -3.34 -31.85 -14.16
CA MET A 1 -4.22 -32.26 -13.06
C MET A 1 -5.03 -31.03 -12.68
N ILE A 2 -6.26 -30.95 -13.18
CA ILE A 2 -7.14 -29.77 -13.07
C ILE A 2 -7.95 -29.95 -11.79
N ILE A 3 -7.81 -29.05 -10.83
CA ILE A 3 -8.60 -29.05 -9.60
C ILE A 3 -9.77 -28.09 -9.82
N TRP A 4 -10.97 -28.64 -9.88
CA TRP A 4 -12.23 -27.91 -9.75
C TRP A 4 -12.34 -27.33 -8.34
N VAL A 5 -12.62 -26.04 -8.20
CA VAL A 5 -13.01 -25.47 -6.90
C VAL A 5 -14.53 -25.40 -6.85
N GLU A 6 -15.09 -26.33 -6.08
CA GLU A 6 -16.50 -26.35 -5.70
C GLU A 6 -16.86 -25.07 -4.92
N ARG A 7 -18.12 -24.64 -5.10
CA ARG A 7 -18.79 -23.64 -4.28
C ARG A 7 -18.68 -24.03 -2.80
N ILE A 8 -17.77 -23.40 -2.08
CA ILE A 8 -17.76 -23.41 -0.61
C ILE A 8 -18.86 -22.47 -0.14
N THR A 9 -19.71 -23.04 0.69
CA THR A 9 -20.79 -22.44 1.48
C THR A 9 -20.34 -21.14 2.15
N LYS A 10 -21.24 -20.13 2.19
CA LYS A 10 -21.11 -18.94 3.03
C LYS A 10 -20.93 -19.38 4.49
N ASP A 11 -19.70 -19.56 4.93
CA ASP A 11 -19.38 -19.47 6.34
C ASP A 11 -19.72 -18.05 6.78
N PHE A 12 -20.32 -17.91 7.96
CA PHE A 12 -20.51 -16.62 8.61
C PHE A 12 -19.12 -16.03 8.90
N THR A 13 -18.53 -15.36 7.91
CA THR A 13 -17.26 -14.67 8.05
C THR A 13 -17.47 -13.53 9.03
N THR A 14 -16.96 -13.71 10.24
CA THR A 14 -16.83 -12.62 11.20
C THR A 14 -15.97 -11.53 10.55
N MET A 15 -16.52 -10.31 10.46
CA MET A 15 -15.79 -9.16 9.93
C MET A 15 -14.42 -9.05 10.61
N ILE A 16 -13.40 -8.70 9.84
CA ILE A 16 -12.08 -8.43 10.40
C ILE A 16 -12.16 -7.10 11.15
N GLU A 17 -11.94 -7.13 12.46
CA GLU A 17 -11.81 -5.91 13.26
C GLU A 17 -10.54 -5.18 12.84
N THR A 18 -10.70 -3.97 12.31
CA THR A 18 -9.64 -3.23 11.65
C THR A 18 -9.43 -1.87 12.29
N VAL A 19 -8.17 -1.47 12.43
CA VAL A 19 -7.74 -0.12 12.80
C VAL A 19 -6.88 0.47 11.69
N ILE A 20 -6.88 1.80 11.60
CA ILE A 20 -6.04 2.55 10.66
C ILE A 20 -4.94 3.27 11.45
N PHE A 21 -3.67 3.03 11.13
CA PHE A 21 -2.57 3.83 11.65
C PHE A 21 -2.38 5.10 10.81
N GLY A 22 -2.52 6.25 11.47
CA GLY A 22 -2.47 7.59 10.87
C GLY A 22 -3.87 8.19 10.69
N ALA A 23 -4.23 9.16 11.52
CA ALA A 23 -5.50 9.90 11.50
C ALA A 23 -5.47 11.16 10.61
N GLY A 24 -4.46 11.26 9.74
CA GLY A 24 -4.25 12.39 8.82
C GLY A 24 -5.18 12.37 7.60
N GLY A 25 -4.83 13.16 6.58
CA GLY A 25 -5.61 13.26 5.33
C GLY A 25 -5.83 11.91 4.64
N PHE A 26 -4.75 11.16 4.43
CA PHE A 26 -4.84 9.85 3.78
C PHE A 26 -5.57 8.81 4.65
N GLY A 27 -5.43 8.86 5.98
CA GLY A 27 -6.20 8.02 6.90
C GLY A 27 -7.71 8.18 6.74
N ARG A 28 -8.18 9.42 6.55
CA ARG A 28 -9.60 9.70 6.26
C ARG A 28 -10.07 9.08 4.94
N GLU A 29 -9.23 9.12 3.91
CA GLU A 29 -9.53 8.50 2.62
C GLU A 29 -9.53 6.96 2.71
N VAL A 30 -8.65 6.38 3.54
CA VAL A 30 -8.65 4.94 3.82
C VAL A 30 -9.91 4.51 4.59
N ALA A 31 -10.39 5.31 5.53
CA ALA A 31 -11.66 5.03 6.21
C ALA A 31 -12.83 5.02 5.19
N TRP A 32 -12.89 6.03 4.32
CA TRP A 32 -13.86 6.06 3.21
C TRP A 32 -13.73 4.84 2.27
N LEU A 33 -12.50 4.41 1.96
CA LEU A 33 -12.27 3.20 1.17
C LEU A 33 -12.84 1.94 1.85
N ILE A 34 -12.67 1.79 3.17
CA ILE A 34 -13.26 0.68 3.92
C ILE A 34 -14.79 0.74 3.87
N GLU A 35 -15.39 1.92 4.00
CA GLU A 35 -16.84 2.10 3.86
C GLU A 35 -17.33 1.66 2.49
N GLU A 36 -16.65 2.03 1.40
CA GLU A 36 -17.03 1.61 0.04
C GLU A 36 -16.89 0.10 -0.16
N ILE A 37 -15.86 -0.53 0.39
CA ILE A 37 -15.73 -2.00 0.37
C ILE A 37 -16.92 -2.64 1.09
N ASN A 38 -17.22 -2.16 2.30
CA ASN A 38 -18.31 -2.69 3.13
C ASN A 38 -19.71 -2.51 2.54
N ARG A 39 -19.89 -1.54 1.62
CA ARG A 39 -21.16 -1.39 0.89
C ARG A 39 -21.43 -2.53 -0.10
N GLU A 40 -20.37 -3.13 -0.65
CA GLU A 40 -20.47 -4.27 -1.56
C GLU A 40 -20.40 -5.61 -0.80
N GLU A 41 -19.49 -5.71 0.16
CA GLU A 41 -19.30 -6.88 1.01
C GLU A 41 -18.83 -6.45 2.40
N GLU A 42 -19.62 -6.73 3.44
CA GLU A 42 -19.28 -6.45 4.85
C GLU A 42 -18.05 -7.27 5.31
N LYS A 43 -16.85 -6.78 4.98
CA LYS A 43 -15.58 -7.47 5.19
C LYS A 43 -14.84 -6.97 6.44
N TYR A 44 -15.00 -5.70 6.78
CA TYR A 44 -14.23 -5.03 7.83
C TYR A 44 -15.10 -4.31 8.85
N LYS A 45 -14.83 -4.53 10.13
CA LYS A 45 -15.38 -3.71 11.21
C LYS A 45 -14.32 -2.66 11.58
N LEU A 46 -14.44 -1.46 11.01
CA LEU A 46 -13.52 -0.36 11.34
C LEU A 46 -13.77 0.15 12.76
N LEU A 47 -12.81 -0.07 13.65
CA LEU A 47 -12.89 0.34 15.05
C LEU A 47 -12.49 1.80 15.26
N GLY A 48 -11.56 2.31 14.45
CA GLY A 48 -11.05 3.66 14.56
C GLY A 48 -9.61 3.81 14.11
N PHE A 49 -8.99 4.90 14.55
CA PHE A 49 -7.62 5.27 14.23
C PHE A 49 -6.66 5.02 15.38
N ILE A 50 -5.41 4.74 15.04
CA ILE A 50 -4.25 4.76 15.93
C ILE A 50 -3.31 5.85 15.42
N ASP A 51 -2.82 6.71 16.30
CA ASP A 51 -1.92 7.81 15.91
C ASP A 51 -0.83 8.02 16.99
N ASP A 52 0.35 8.45 16.54
CA ASP A 52 1.44 8.80 17.45
C ASP A 52 1.19 10.15 18.14
N ASP A 53 0.37 11.03 17.55
CA ASP A 53 -0.08 12.25 18.21
C ASP A 53 -1.17 11.92 19.24
N LEU A 54 -0.73 11.70 20.48
CA LEU A 54 -1.62 11.39 21.60
C LEU A 54 -2.63 12.50 21.92
N SER A 55 -2.44 13.72 21.43
CA SER A 55 -3.43 14.80 21.57
C SER A 55 -4.71 14.54 20.76
N LEU A 56 -4.68 13.58 19.84
CA LEU A 56 -5.83 13.18 19.03
C LEU A 56 -6.71 12.15 19.73
N VAL A 57 -6.22 11.45 20.75
CA VAL A 57 -6.94 10.36 21.42
C VAL A 57 -8.31 10.84 21.94
N GLY A 58 -9.35 10.09 21.63
CA GLY A 58 -10.74 10.40 21.98
C GLY A 58 -11.42 11.42 21.06
N LYS A 59 -10.71 12.04 20.10
CA LYS A 59 -11.34 12.88 19.07
C LYS A 59 -11.93 12.01 17.97
N ASP A 60 -13.05 12.48 17.42
CA ASP A 60 -13.64 11.89 16.23
C ASP A 60 -13.00 12.44 14.95
N VAL A 61 -12.66 11.52 14.04
CA VAL A 61 -12.14 11.79 12.70
C VAL A 61 -13.09 11.11 11.72
N ASN A 62 -13.92 11.90 11.03
CA ASN A 62 -14.96 11.40 10.11
C ASN A 62 -15.82 10.27 10.70
N SER A 63 -16.36 10.47 11.91
CA SER A 63 -17.22 9.51 12.62
C SER A 63 -16.50 8.31 13.25
N TYR A 64 -15.16 8.25 13.19
CA TYR A 64 -14.36 7.23 13.83
C TYR A 64 -13.45 7.81 14.91
N PRO A 65 -13.37 7.20 16.10
CA PRO A 65 -12.54 7.71 17.18
C PRO A 65 -11.06 7.44 16.92
N VAL A 66 -10.19 8.29 17.45
CA VAL A 66 -8.77 7.95 17.65
C VAL A 66 -8.65 7.19 18.97
N LEU A 67 -8.36 5.90 18.88
CA LEU A 67 -8.41 4.94 19.98
C LEU A 67 -7.19 5.04 20.92
N GLY A 68 -6.05 5.48 20.41
CA GLY A 68 -4.81 5.51 21.17
C GLY A 68 -3.56 5.55 20.30
N GLY A 69 -2.42 5.36 20.94
CA GLY A 69 -1.14 5.06 20.29
C GLY A 69 -0.87 3.56 20.20
N MET A 70 0.40 3.17 20.01
CA MET A 70 0.81 1.77 19.82
C MET A 70 0.42 0.82 20.96
N ASP A 71 0.29 1.30 22.19
CA ASP A 71 -0.06 0.44 23.34
C ASP A 71 -1.43 -0.21 23.20
N TYR A 72 -2.34 0.41 22.42
CA TYR A 72 -3.63 -0.19 22.05
C TYR A 72 -3.45 -1.52 21.29
N LEU A 73 -2.38 -1.65 20.50
CA LEU A 73 -2.12 -2.85 19.70
C LEU A 73 -1.68 -4.03 20.57
N GLN A 74 -1.10 -3.77 21.73
CA GLN A 74 -0.60 -4.83 22.62
C GLN A 74 -1.73 -5.65 23.25
N SER A 75 -2.87 -5.02 23.51
CA SER A 75 -4.03 -5.66 24.14
C SER A 75 -5.00 -6.29 23.16
N HIS A 76 -4.76 -6.19 21.85
CA HIS A 76 -5.68 -6.64 20.80
C HIS A 76 -4.96 -7.47 19.72
N PRO A 77 -4.55 -8.71 20.01
CA PRO A 77 -3.97 -9.59 19.02
C PRO A 77 -5.00 -9.97 17.94
N GLY A 78 -4.54 -10.13 16.70
CA GLY A 78 -5.38 -10.51 15.56
C GLY A 78 -6.12 -9.36 14.89
N LEU A 79 -5.91 -8.10 15.30
CA LEU A 79 -6.49 -6.94 14.62
C LEU A 79 -5.95 -6.78 13.20
N GLY A 80 -6.85 -6.43 12.28
CA GLY A 80 -6.51 -5.83 11.00
C GLY A 80 -5.84 -4.47 11.22
N MET A 81 -4.67 -4.26 10.62
CA MET A 81 -3.92 -3.01 10.67
C MET A 81 -3.71 -2.50 9.26
N VAL A 82 -4.19 -1.28 8.99
CA VAL A 82 -3.93 -0.57 7.74
C VAL A 82 -3.03 0.63 8.03
N VAL A 83 -1.83 0.64 7.47
CA VAL A 83 -0.85 1.72 7.72
C VAL A 83 -1.03 2.84 6.69
N ALA A 84 -1.86 3.83 7.02
CA ALA A 84 -2.24 4.94 6.15
C ALA A 84 -1.23 6.10 6.17
N LEU A 85 0.05 5.79 5.94
CA LEU A 85 1.12 6.76 5.77
C LEU A 85 1.55 6.81 4.30
N GLY A 86 1.35 7.97 3.64
CA GLY A 86 1.70 8.14 2.23
C GLY A 86 3.21 8.06 1.96
N ASP A 87 4.03 8.57 2.89
CA ASP A 87 5.48 8.46 2.79
C ASP A 87 5.94 6.99 2.98
N PRO A 88 6.62 6.40 1.99
CA PRO A 88 6.98 4.99 2.04
C PRO A 88 7.98 4.67 3.16
N VAL A 89 8.85 5.62 3.53
CA VAL A 89 9.83 5.43 4.61
C VAL A 89 9.16 5.49 5.97
N ALA A 90 8.21 6.39 6.17
CA ALA A 90 7.40 6.46 7.39
C ALA A 90 6.59 5.17 7.56
N ARG A 91 6.02 4.64 6.48
CA ARG A 91 5.31 3.35 6.46
C ARG A 91 6.24 2.19 6.79
N LEU A 92 7.43 2.14 6.19
CA LEU A 92 8.48 1.15 6.49
C LEU A 92 8.85 1.16 7.99
N LYS A 93 9.11 2.35 8.54
CA LYS A 93 9.44 2.53 9.96
C LYS A 93 8.30 2.11 10.89
N ALA A 94 7.05 2.40 10.51
CA ALA A 94 5.87 1.97 11.26
C ALA A 94 5.72 0.44 11.27
N ILE A 95 5.80 -0.22 10.11
CA ILE A 95 5.74 -1.68 10.02
C ILE A 95 6.84 -2.35 10.85
N ASN A 96 8.06 -1.82 10.82
CA ASN A 96 9.15 -2.33 11.66
C ASN A 96 8.82 -2.24 13.16
N ARG A 97 8.19 -1.15 13.61
CA ARG A 97 7.74 -0.98 15.01
C ARG A 97 6.61 -1.94 15.38
N PHE A 98 5.82 -2.38 14.40
CA PHE A 98 4.65 -3.22 14.60
C PHE A 98 4.94 -4.72 14.57
N LYS A 99 6.13 -5.15 14.13
CA LYS A 99 6.56 -6.57 14.10
C LYS A 99 6.34 -7.34 15.41
N ARG A 100 6.43 -6.65 16.55
CA ARG A 100 6.25 -7.23 17.89
C ARG A 100 4.79 -7.52 18.26
N TYR A 101 3.83 -7.09 17.43
CA TYR A 101 2.41 -7.31 17.64
C TYR A 101 1.89 -8.35 16.65
N GLN A 102 0.94 -9.16 17.08
CA GLN A 102 0.27 -10.15 16.23
C GLN A 102 -0.85 -9.45 15.44
N LEU A 103 -0.50 -8.82 14.33
CA LEU A 103 -1.44 -8.07 13.49
C LEU A 103 -1.67 -8.78 12.15
N ILE A 104 -2.84 -8.53 11.58
CA ILE A 104 -3.21 -8.93 10.22
C ILE A 104 -3.11 -7.69 9.33
N TYR A 105 -2.51 -7.79 8.14
CA TYR A 105 -2.40 -6.67 7.21
C TYR A 105 -3.25 -6.93 5.97
N PRO A 106 -4.56 -6.58 6.01
CA PRO A 106 -5.44 -6.82 4.88
C PRO A 106 -5.05 -5.95 3.68
N ASN A 107 -5.27 -6.48 2.47
CA ASN A 107 -5.31 -5.62 1.28
C ASN A 107 -6.66 -4.92 1.23
N LEU A 108 -6.65 -3.59 1.12
CA LEU A 108 -7.83 -2.80 0.81
C LEU A 108 -7.82 -2.48 -0.67
N ILE A 109 -8.80 -3.00 -1.41
CA ILE A 109 -8.94 -2.78 -2.84
C ILE A 109 -10.32 -2.20 -3.08
N HIS A 110 -10.37 -0.97 -3.61
CA HIS A 110 -11.64 -0.31 -3.88
C HIS A 110 -12.48 -1.14 -4.88
N PRO A 111 -13.80 -1.28 -4.71
CA PRO A 111 -14.63 -2.12 -5.59
C PRO A 111 -14.57 -1.75 -7.07
N SER A 112 -14.23 -0.49 -7.39
CA SER A 112 -14.09 -0.02 -8.77
C SER A 112 -12.76 -0.41 -9.44
N VAL A 113 -11.83 -1.06 -8.74
CA VAL A 113 -10.52 -1.41 -9.31
C VAL A 113 -10.70 -2.56 -10.30
N LEU A 114 -10.12 -2.41 -11.49
CA LEU A 114 -10.10 -3.48 -12.48
C LEU A 114 -8.79 -4.25 -12.36
N ILE A 115 -8.87 -5.55 -12.10
CA ILE A 115 -7.73 -6.45 -12.01
C ILE A 115 -7.88 -7.53 -13.09
N GLY A 116 -6.91 -7.63 -14.00
CA GLY A 116 -6.90 -8.65 -15.04
C GLY A 116 -6.27 -9.97 -14.58
N GLY A 117 -5.98 -10.85 -15.53
CA GLY A 117 -5.48 -12.21 -15.26
C GLY A 117 -4.01 -12.24 -14.83
N ASN A 118 -3.68 -13.22 -13.99
CA ASN A 118 -2.31 -13.49 -13.53
C ASN A 118 -1.66 -12.29 -12.82
N VAL A 119 -2.36 -11.73 -11.84
CA VAL A 119 -1.85 -10.66 -10.97
C VAL A 119 -1.60 -11.25 -9.58
N SER A 120 -0.40 -11.05 -9.03
CA SER A 120 -0.09 -11.38 -7.64
C SER A 120 0.09 -10.10 -6.83
N ILE A 121 -0.55 -10.03 -5.67
CA ILE A 121 -0.50 -8.88 -4.75
C ILE A 121 0.00 -9.40 -3.41
N GLY A 122 1.00 -8.74 -2.83
CA GLY A 122 1.46 -9.00 -1.47
C GLY A 122 0.41 -8.63 -0.42
N ILE A 123 0.83 -8.29 0.79
CA ILE A 123 -0.10 -7.95 1.88
C ILE A 123 -0.10 -6.45 2.22
N GLY A 124 -1.10 -6.01 3.00
CA GLY A 124 -1.14 -4.65 3.55
C GLY A 124 -1.22 -3.53 2.50
N ASN A 125 -1.64 -3.86 1.28
CA ASN A 125 -1.74 -2.91 0.19
C ASN A 125 -3.02 -2.06 0.29
N VAL A 126 -2.94 -0.82 -0.18
CA VAL A 126 -4.10 0.05 -0.36
C VAL A 126 -4.19 0.43 -1.83
N ILE A 127 -5.25 0.01 -2.52
CA ILE A 127 -5.48 0.26 -3.94
C ILE A 127 -6.77 1.05 -4.09
N CYS A 128 -6.62 2.35 -4.38
CA CYS A 128 -7.70 3.32 -4.40
C CYS A 128 -8.50 3.28 -5.71
N ALA A 129 -9.67 3.95 -5.67
CA ALA A 129 -10.65 3.99 -6.74
C ALA A 129 -10.08 4.37 -8.12
N GLY A 130 -10.65 3.78 -9.15
CA GLY A 130 -10.32 4.01 -10.56
C GLY A 130 -8.99 3.42 -11.03
N SER A 131 -8.28 2.67 -10.18
CA SER A 131 -7.03 2.03 -10.60
C SER A 131 -7.29 0.86 -11.56
N ILE A 132 -6.39 0.66 -12.51
CA ILE A 132 -6.48 -0.41 -13.52
C ILE A 132 -5.17 -1.20 -13.50
N ILE A 133 -5.26 -2.49 -13.21
CA ILE A 133 -4.13 -3.42 -13.12
C ILE A 133 -4.38 -4.51 -14.14
N THR A 134 -3.58 -4.53 -15.21
CA THR A 134 -3.85 -5.40 -16.38
C THR A 134 -3.45 -6.86 -16.17
N VAL A 135 -2.38 -7.35 -16.82
CA VAL A 135 -2.04 -8.79 -16.84
C VAL A 135 -0.58 -9.06 -16.51
N ASN A 136 -0.30 -10.21 -15.89
CA ASN A 136 1.07 -10.65 -15.54
C ASN A 136 1.81 -9.68 -14.61
N ILE A 137 1.10 -9.05 -13.68
CA ILE A 137 1.66 -8.01 -12.80
C ILE A 137 1.98 -8.59 -11.43
N ARG A 138 3.08 -8.11 -10.83
CA ARG A 138 3.42 -8.40 -9.43
C ARG A 138 3.45 -7.10 -8.64
N ILE A 139 2.68 -7.03 -7.58
CA ILE A 139 2.68 -5.92 -6.60
C ILE A 139 3.20 -6.48 -5.28
N GLY A 140 4.21 -5.83 -4.73
CA GLY A 140 4.81 -6.20 -3.45
C GLY A 140 3.90 -5.96 -2.24
N ASN A 141 4.52 -5.93 -1.07
CA ASN A 141 3.85 -5.68 0.20
C ASN A 141 3.73 -4.18 0.48
N PHE A 142 2.69 -3.77 1.20
CA PHE A 142 2.52 -2.41 1.72
C PHE A 142 2.63 -1.32 0.65
N CYS A 143 2.26 -1.61 -0.60
CA CYS A 143 2.13 -0.62 -1.65
C CYS A 143 0.86 0.21 -1.44
N GLN A 144 0.93 1.48 -1.83
CA GLN A 144 -0.21 2.37 -1.84
C GLN A 144 -0.39 2.93 -3.24
N LEU A 145 -1.41 2.45 -3.93
CA LEU A 145 -1.77 2.89 -5.28
C LEU A 145 -2.93 3.87 -5.16
N ASN A 146 -2.65 5.16 -5.29
CA ASN A 146 -3.67 6.18 -5.12
C ASN A 146 -4.55 6.30 -6.37
N LEU A 147 -5.56 7.18 -6.31
CA LEU A 147 -6.66 7.28 -7.26
C LEU A 147 -6.18 7.26 -8.72
N LYS A 148 -6.82 6.41 -9.53
CA LYS A 148 -6.58 6.30 -10.97
C LYS A 148 -5.14 5.92 -11.35
N THR A 149 -4.49 5.05 -10.57
CA THR A 149 -3.20 4.47 -10.96
C THR A 149 -3.41 3.42 -12.04
N SER A 150 -2.67 3.47 -13.14
CA SER A 150 -2.72 2.45 -14.19
C SER A 150 -1.43 1.63 -14.25
N ILE A 151 -1.56 0.31 -14.32
CA ILE A 151 -0.43 -0.62 -14.40
C ILE A 151 -0.56 -1.50 -15.64
N GLY A 152 0.33 -1.24 -16.60
CA GLY A 152 0.50 -2.01 -17.82
C GLY A 152 1.10 -3.39 -17.58
N HIS A 153 0.92 -4.25 -18.57
CA HIS A 153 1.25 -5.67 -18.50
C HIS A 153 2.73 -5.94 -18.12
N ASP A 154 2.97 -7.10 -17.51
CA ASP A 154 4.31 -7.59 -17.18
C ASP A 154 5.14 -6.64 -16.27
N SER A 155 4.46 -5.74 -15.55
CA SER A 155 5.11 -4.80 -14.62
C SER A 155 5.30 -5.42 -13.24
N VAL A 156 6.34 -4.97 -12.54
CA VAL A 156 6.66 -5.39 -11.18
C VAL A 156 6.83 -4.15 -10.32
N LEU A 157 6.06 -4.07 -9.24
CA LEU A 157 6.16 -3.02 -8.24
C LEU A 157 6.73 -3.61 -6.95
N GLY A 158 7.87 -3.08 -6.52
CA GLY A 158 8.52 -3.47 -5.26
C GLY A 158 7.74 -3.01 -4.02
N ASP A 159 8.04 -3.64 -2.89
CA ASP A 159 7.41 -3.36 -1.59
C ASP A 159 7.43 -1.86 -1.26
N PHE A 160 6.41 -1.37 -0.58
CA PHE A 160 6.26 0.03 -0.18
C PHE A 160 6.21 1.02 -1.34
N THR A 161 6.02 0.60 -2.60
CA THR A 161 5.79 1.54 -3.71
C THR A 161 4.57 2.41 -3.40
N THR A 162 4.72 3.73 -3.48
CA THR A 162 3.63 4.70 -3.33
C THR A 162 3.42 5.41 -4.65
N THR A 163 2.18 5.43 -5.11
CA THR A 163 1.74 6.36 -6.15
C THR A 163 0.88 7.44 -5.53
N ALA A 164 1.03 8.67 -6.00
CA ALA A 164 0.03 9.69 -5.83
C ALA A 164 -1.02 9.56 -6.96
N CYS A 165 -1.89 10.56 -7.16
CA CYS A 165 -3.01 10.40 -8.07
C CYS A 165 -2.58 10.35 -9.55
N SER A 166 -3.22 9.48 -10.33
CA SER A 166 -3.08 9.39 -11.78
C SER A 166 -1.67 9.09 -12.26
N VAL A 167 -1.00 8.13 -11.63
CA VAL A 167 0.32 7.64 -12.08
C VAL A 167 0.13 6.50 -13.08
N ASP A 168 0.87 6.56 -14.18
CA ASP A 168 0.78 5.57 -15.26
C ASP A 168 2.08 4.77 -15.39
N PHE A 169 1.99 3.45 -15.27
CA PHE A 169 3.07 2.51 -15.56
C PHE A 169 2.79 1.84 -16.89
N ALA A 170 3.61 2.10 -17.90
CA ALA A 170 3.53 1.35 -19.16
C ALA A 170 4.04 -0.09 -18.99
N GLY A 171 3.84 -0.94 -20.02
CA GLY A 171 4.23 -2.35 -19.96
C GLY A 171 5.72 -2.55 -19.66
N TYR A 172 6.04 -3.63 -18.93
CA TYR A 172 7.39 -3.96 -18.47
C TYR A 172 8.05 -2.90 -17.56
N SER A 173 7.25 -2.10 -16.83
CA SER A 173 7.81 -1.18 -15.83
C SER A 173 8.28 -1.92 -14.59
N HIS A 174 9.43 -1.55 -14.04
CA HIS A 174 9.99 -2.12 -12.81
C HIS A 174 10.18 -1.04 -11.75
N THR A 175 9.73 -1.29 -10.52
CA THR A 175 10.10 -0.46 -9.38
C THR A 175 10.73 -1.33 -8.31
N GLU A 176 11.82 -0.83 -7.75
CA GLU A 176 12.37 -1.37 -6.51
C GLU A 176 11.53 -0.91 -5.32
N ALA A 177 11.94 -1.32 -4.11
CA ALA A 177 11.21 -0.99 -2.90
C ALA A 177 11.16 0.53 -2.60
N GLY A 178 10.05 0.98 -2.05
CA GLY A 178 9.88 2.31 -1.45
C GLY A 178 9.89 3.48 -2.42
N VAL A 179 9.71 3.23 -3.72
CA VAL A 179 9.65 4.31 -4.72
C VAL A 179 8.39 5.14 -4.52
N TYR A 180 8.54 6.47 -4.57
CA TYR A 180 7.42 7.41 -4.54
C TYR A 180 7.21 8.06 -5.90
N PHE A 181 5.99 7.98 -6.43
CA PHE A 181 5.56 8.64 -7.66
C PHE A 181 4.61 9.78 -7.37
N GLY A 182 4.99 11.00 -7.75
CA GLY A 182 4.14 12.19 -7.64
C GLY A 182 2.99 12.18 -8.65
N ASN A 183 2.00 13.05 -8.43
CA ASN A 183 0.79 13.12 -9.25
C ASN A 183 1.12 13.19 -10.74
N GLN A 184 0.42 12.42 -11.57
CA GLN A 184 0.56 12.48 -13.02
C GLN A 184 1.98 12.22 -13.54
N SER A 185 2.81 11.48 -12.79
CA SER A 185 4.06 10.96 -13.35
C SER A 185 3.81 9.70 -14.19
N THR A 186 4.64 9.49 -15.22
CA THR A 186 4.49 8.38 -16.15
C THR A 186 5.82 7.63 -16.29
N LEU A 187 5.76 6.29 -16.26
CA LEU A 187 6.86 5.43 -16.67
C LEU A 187 6.61 4.94 -18.09
N LEU A 188 7.57 5.19 -18.97
CA LEU A 188 7.55 4.65 -20.33
C LEU A 188 7.91 3.15 -20.32
N PRO A 189 7.57 2.40 -21.39
CA PRO A 189 7.78 0.96 -21.42
C PRO A 189 9.22 0.57 -21.12
N SER A 190 9.39 -0.57 -20.43
CA SER A 190 10.70 -1.16 -20.12
C SER A 190 11.64 -0.24 -19.34
N THR A 191 11.12 0.66 -18.50
CA THR A 191 11.94 1.50 -17.60
C THR A 191 11.92 0.96 -16.17
N SER A 192 13.04 1.14 -15.47
CA SER A 192 13.14 0.81 -14.05
C SER A 192 13.36 2.05 -13.17
N VAL A 193 12.82 2.02 -11.95
CA VAL A 193 13.08 3.04 -10.92
C VAL A 193 13.66 2.36 -9.67
N GLY A 194 14.86 2.79 -9.32
CA GLY A 194 15.64 2.27 -8.20
C GLY A 194 15.07 2.59 -6.82
N ALA A 195 15.56 1.88 -5.82
CA ALA A 195 14.98 1.82 -4.48
C ALA A 195 14.93 3.20 -3.82
N PHE A 196 13.80 3.51 -3.16
CA PHE A 196 13.56 4.76 -2.43
C PHE A 196 13.83 6.03 -3.24
N SER A 197 13.69 5.95 -4.56
CA SER A 197 13.71 7.12 -5.43
C SER A 197 12.37 7.84 -5.42
N ILE A 198 12.41 9.14 -5.69
CA ILE A 198 11.24 10.01 -5.77
C ILE A 198 11.12 10.53 -7.20
N ILE A 199 10.02 10.18 -7.85
CA ILE A 199 9.63 10.71 -9.14
C ILE A 199 8.67 11.87 -8.90
N GLY A 200 9.05 13.07 -9.33
CA GLY A 200 8.23 14.27 -9.13
C GLY A 200 6.93 14.23 -9.92
N ALA A 201 5.96 15.03 -9.48
CA ALA A 201 4.70 15.19 -10.20
C ALA A 201 4.93 15.64 -11.65
N GLY A 202 4.16 15.07 -12.58
CA GLY A 202 4.25 15.35 -14.02
C GLY A 202 5.52 14.84 -14.71
N ALA A 203 6.39 14.10 -14.01
CA ALA A 203 7.64 13.63 -14.60
C ALA A 203 7.41 12.43 -15.54
N VAL A 204 8.15 12.40 -16.65
CA VAL A 204 8.12 11.29 -17.62
C VAL A 204 9.42 10.53 -17.57
N VAL A 205 9.40 9.35 -16.94
CA VAL A 205 10.54 8.44 -16.84
C VAL A 205 10.71 7.72 -18.17
N ASN A 206 11.69 8.14 -18.95
CA ASN A 206 12.02 7.57 -20.26
C ASN A 206 13.35 6.79 -20.26
N ARG A 207 13.97 6.62 -19.10
CA ARG A 207 15.25 5.94 -18.86
C ARG A 207 15.26 5.43 -17.43
N ASN A 208 16.07 4.40 -17.16
CA ASN A 208 16.21 3.88 -15.81
C ASN A 208 16.70 4.95 -14.83
N ILE A 209 16.07 5.00 -13.66
CA ILE A 209 16.39 5.92 -12.57
C ILE A 209 17.15 5.13 -11.50
N PRO A 210 18.34 5.60 -11.05
CA PRO A 210 19.09 4.94 -9.98
C PRO A 210 18.35 4.91 -8.64
N ASP A 211 18.92 4.20 -7.67
CA ASP A 211 18.44 4.20 -6.29
C ASP A 211 18.68 5.54 -5.59
N GLY A 212 17.81 5.88 -4.64
CA GLY A 212 18.03 6.97 -3.70
C GLY A 212 18.19 8.33 -4.35
N VAL A 213 17.47 8.62 -5.44
CA VAL A 213 17.51 9.91 -6.13
C VAL A 213 16.14 10.57 -6.23
N VAL A 214 16.14 11.87 -6.52
CA VAL A 214 14.95 12.61 -6.89
C VAL A 214 15.06 12.97 -8.36
N ALA A 215 14.08 12.55 -9.17
CA ALA A 215 14.01 12.82 -10.60
C ALA A 215 12.73 13.59 -10.96
N VAL A 216 12.84 14.61 -11.82
CA VAL A 216 11.72 15.49 -12.19
C VAL A 216 11.77 15.89 -13.68
N GLY A 217 10.63 16.32 -14.22
CA GLY A 217 10.54 16.94 -15.54
C GLY A 217 10.20 15.98 -16.69
N VAL A 218 10.13 16.54 -17.91
CA VAL A 218 9.85 15.82 -19.16
C VAL A 218 10.98 16.12 -20.16
N PRO A 219 11.92 15.18 -20.37
CA PRO A 219 12.07 13.90 -19.68
C PRO A 219 12.53 14.04 -18.22
N ALA A 220 12.28 13.01 -17.42
CA ALA A 220 12.70 12.97 -16.02
C ALA A 220 14.23 12.98 -15.93
N LYS A 221 14.77 13.92 -15.15
CA LYS A 221 16.21 14.06 -14.88
C LYS A 221 16.47 14.05 -13.38
N VAL A 222 17.51 13.34 -12.98
CA VAL A 222 18.00 13.35 -11.60
C VAL A 222 18.48 14.75 -11.24
N ILE A 223 17.94 15.31 -10.16
CA ILE A 223 18.29 16.66 -9.68
C ILE A 223 19.03 16.66 -8.34
N LYS A 224 18.87 15.60 -7.52
CA LYS A 224 19.56 15.43 -6.24
C LYS A 224 19.46 13.99 -5.74
N ARG A 225 20.27 13.67 -4.73
CA ARG A 225 20.11 12.45 -3.93
C ARG A 225 18.95 12.59 -2.93
N ASN A 226 18.25 11.51 -2.67
CA ASN A 226 17.36 11.33 -1.54
C ASN A 226 18.21 10.96 -0.31
N ARG A 227 18.45 11.90 0.59
CA ARG A 227 19.37 11.70 1.73
C ARG A 227 18.93 10.58 2.68
N ILE A 228 17.62 10.37 2.79
CA ILE A 228 17.04 9.33 3.65
C ILE A 228 17.46 7.94 3.18
N TYR A 229 17.73 7.73 1.89
CA TYR A 229 18.14 6.43 1.36
C TYR A 229 19.39 5.88 2.06
N GLU A 230 20.38 6.72 2.34
CA GLU A 230 21.61 6.28 3.02
C GLU A 230 21.35 5.76 4.44
N GLU A 231 20.30 6.25 5.10
CA GLU A 231 19.90 5.81 6.45
C GLU A 231 19.15 4.46 6.44
N ILE A 232 18.53 4.10 5.31
CA ILE A 232 17.59 2.96 5.24
C ILE A 232 18.00 1.87 4.25
N LYS A 233 19.03 2.08 3.41
CA LYS A 233 19.47 1.12 2.39
C LYS A 233 19.91 -0.25 2.93
N GLU A 234 20.25 -0.32 4.21
CA GLU A 234 20.62 -1.57 4.91
C GLU A 234 19.44 -2.22 5.65
N THR A 235 18.23 -1.64 5.54
CA THR A 235 17.03 -2.22 6.15
C THR A 235 16.70 -3.53 5.44
N ASP A 236 16.62 -4.62 6.19
CA ASP A 236 16.14 -5.90 5.70
C ASP A 236 14.62 -5.85 5.50
N ILE A 237 14.21 -5.47 4.28
CA ILE A 237 12.80 -5.33 3.90
C ILE A 237 12.10 -6.70 3.87
N GLU A 238 12.80 -7.75 3.44
CA GLU A 238 12.22 -9.10 3.36
C GLU A 238 11.81 -9.60 4.75
N SER A 239 12.61 -9.31 5.78
CA SER A 239 12.26 -9.63 7.16
C SER A 239 11.01 -8.90 7.69
N LEU A 240 10.53 -7.86 6.99
CA LEU A 240 9.35 -7.08 7.38
C LEU A 240 8.03 -7.73 6.94
N ALA A 241 8.09 -8.74 6.07
CA ALA A 241 6.92 -9.58 5.83
C ALA A 241 6.56 -10.31 7.13
N PRO A 242 5.35 -10.10 7.68
CA PRO A 242 4.89 -10.83 8.85
C PRO A 242 4.81 -12.31 8.50
N ASP A 243 5.10 -13.16 9.48
CA ASP A 243 4.92 -14.60 9.35
C ASP A 243 3.47 -14.89 8.93
N PRO A 244 3.26 -15.85 8.02
CA PRO A 244 1.91 -16.23 7.61
C PRO A 244 1.11 -16.63 8.85
N VAL A 245 0.01 -15.93 9.11
CA VAL A 245 -0.92 -16.28 10.19
C VAL A 245 -1.50 -17.65 9.87
N GLU A 246 -1.15 -18.67 10.65
CA GLU A 246 -1.66 -20.03 10.46
C GLU A 246 -3.20 -20.02 10.37
N GLY A 247 -3.73 -20.58 9.28
CA GLY A 247 -5.17 -20.85 9.15
C GLY A 247 -6.04 -19.75 8.53
N ARG A 248 -5.50 -18.62 8.04
CA ARG A 248 -6.26 -17.65 7.25
C ARG A 248 -5.60 -17.41 5.89
N ALA A 249 -6.16 -18.02 4.84
CA ALA A 249 -5.79 -17.70 3.47
C ALA A 249 -6.24 -16.25 3.18
N PHE A 250 -5.28 -15.36 2.96
CA PHE A 250 -5.55 -14.01 2.51
C PHE A 250 -5.75 -14.05 0.98
N HIS A 251 -7.01 -14.00 0.56
CA HIS A 251 -7.42 -13.79 -0.83
C HIS A 251 -8.15 -12.45 -0.96
#